data_AF-A0A415R6P9-F1
#
_entry.id   AF-A0A415R6P9-F1
#
_cell.length_a   1.000
_cell.length_b   1.000
_cell.length_c   1.000
_cell.angle_alpha   90.00
_cell.angle_beta   90.00
_cell.angle_gamma   90.00
#
_symmetry.space_group_name_H-M   'P 1'
#
loop_
_entity.id
_entity.type
_entity.pdbx_description
1 polymer ?
#
loop_
_entity_poly.entity_id
_entity_poly.type
_entity_poly.pdbx_seq_one_letter_code
_entity_poly.pdbx_strand_id
1 'polypeptide(L)'
;MKQEQQTSFRQQLKIMFKGYRHLTRKLSRQLAQLGFTLENGRTHYKIYYGEDHRHAVIISKTSSDYRAGMNICRQLYTLVPAHP
;
A
#
# COMPACT_ATOMS: atom_id res chain seq x y z
N MET A 1 -1.24 -22.44 23.16
CA MET A 1 -2.10 -21.53 22.37
C MET A 1 -1.19 -20.51 21.71
N LYS A 2 -1.09 -20.50 20.38
CA LYS A 2 -0.27 -19.50 19.68
C LYS A 2 -0.96 -18.15 19.84
N GLN A 3 -0.33 -17.22 20.55
CA GLN A 3 -0.78 -15.84 20.60
C GLN A 3 -0.80 -15.33 19.15
N GLU A 4 -1.99 -15.02 18.62
CA GLU A 4 -2.14 -14.30 17.37
C GLU A 4 -1.54 -12.91 17.59
N GLN A 5 -0.24 -12.78 17.33
CA GLN A 5 0.45 -11.50 17.35
C GLN A 5 -0.22 -10.60 16.32
N GLN A 6 -0.93 -9.59 16.80
CA GLN A 6 -1.54 -8.59 15.94
C GLN A 6 -0.43 -7.92 15.15
N THR A 7 -0.35 -8.26 13.87
CA THR A 7 0.76 -7.85 13.01
C THR A 7 0.68 -6.33 12.88
N SER A 8 1.75 -5.60 13.21
CA SER A 8 1.73 -4.14 13.14
C SER A 8 1.33 -3.67 11.73
N PHE A 9 0.64 -2.54 11.60
CA PHE A 9 0.20 -1.99 10.31
C PHE A 9 1.33 -1.98 9.26
N ARG A 10 2.54 -1.62 9.69
CA ARG A 10 3.76 -1.64 8.87
C ARG A 10 4.13 -3.05 8.39
N GLN A 11 4.04 -4.05 9.25
CA GLN A 11 4.30 -5.45 8.87
C GLN A 11 3.24 -5.97 7.90
N GLN A 12 1.96 -5.60 8.07
CA GLN A 12 0.89 -5.95 7.14
C GLN A 12 1.19 -5.40 5.73
N LEU A 13 1.53 -4.11 5.62
CA LEU A 13 1.96 -3.51 4.36
C LEU A 13 3.16 -4.25 3.74
N LYS A 14 4.20 -4.52 4.53
CA LYS A 14 5.38 -5.26 4.04
C LYS A 14 5.03 -6.63 3.49
N ILE A 15 4.12 -7.37 4.15
CA ILE A 15 3.68 -8.68 3.69
C ILE A 15 2.91 -8.57 2.36
N MET A 16 2.01 -7.59 2.25
CA MET A 16 1.20 -7.39 1.03
C MET A 16 2.04 -7.00 -0.19
N PHE A 17 3.07 -6.17 -0.03
CA PHE A 17 3.93 -5.73 -1.13
C PHE A 17 5.17 -6.61 -1.35
N LYS A 18 5.33 -7.69 -0.58
CA LYS A 18 6.42 -8.64 -0.79
C LYS A 18 6.29 -9.29 -2.16
N GLY A 19 7.28 -9.07 -3.03
CA GLY A 19 7.25 -9.57 -4.41
C GLY A 19 6.31 -8.79 -5.34
N TYR A 20 5.94 -7.56 -4.99
CA TYR A 20 5.13 -6.69 -5.84
C TYR A 20 5.75 -6.47 -7.23
N ARG A 21 4.94 -6.65 -8.28
CA ARG A 21 5.31 -6.38 -9.68
C ARG A 21 4.26 -5.53 -10.41
N HIS A 22 3.00 -5.71 -10.05
CA HIS A 22 1.85 -4.95 -10.54
C HIS A 22 0.73 -4.98 -9.51
N LEU A 23 -0.22 -4.07 -9.63
CA LEU A 23 -1.39 -4.01 -8.75
C LEU A 23 -2.35 -5.17 -9.07
N THR A 24 -2.40 -6.18 -8.20
CA THR A 24 -3.35 -7.29 -8.33
C THR A 24 -4.68 -6.93 -7.69
N ARG A 25 -5.78 -7.54 -8.17
CA ARG A 25 -7.11 -7.40 -7.56
C ARG A 25 -7.13 -7.83 -6.08
N LYS A 26 -6.24 -8.74 -5.66
CA LYS A 26 -6.06 -9.11 -4.25
C LYS A 26 -5.48 -7.93 -3.47
N LEU A 27 -4.37 -7.36 -3.93
CA LEU A 27 -3.70 -6.24 -3.27
C LEU A 27 -4.63 -5.02 -3.16
N SER A 28 -5.37 -4.69 -4.22
CA SER A 28 -6.34 -3.59 -4.19
C SER A 28 -7.39 -3.74 -3.11
N ARG A 29 -7.92 -4.96 -2.92
CA ARG A 29 -8.91 -5.25 -1.87
C ARG A 29 -8.29 -5.13 -0.48
N GLN A 30 -7.07 -5.64 -0.28
CA GLN A 30 -6.40 -5.55 1.02
C GLN A 30 -6.06 -4.10 1.38
N LEU A 31 -5.65 -3.29 0.41
CA LEU A 31 -5.43 -1.86 0.60
C LEU A 31 -6.74 -1.14 0.99
N ALA A 32 -7.84 -1.43 0.30
CA ALA A 32 -9.15 -0.87 0.66
C ALA A 32 -9.59 -1.24 2.08
N GLN A 33 -9.35 -2.49 2.52
CA GLN A 33 -9.63 -2.93 3.89
C GLN A 33 -8.82 -2.17 4.96
N LEU A 34 -7.65 -1.64 4.59
CA LEU A 34 -6.81 -0.83 5.48
C LEU A 34 -7.13 0.67 5.43
N GLY A 35 -8.15 1.08 4.67
CA GLY A 35 -8.54 2.49 4.53
C GLY A 35 -7.83 3.25 3.42
N PHE A 36 -7.15 2.55 2.50
CA PHE A 36 -6.57 3.18 1.32
C PHE A 36 -7.56 3.25 0.15
N THR A 37 -7.57 4.37 -0.54
CA THR A 37 -8.35 4.57 -1.77
C THR A 37 -7.42 4.57 -2.97
N LEU A 38 -7.74 3.78 -4.00
CA LEU A 38 -6.96 3.73 -5.23
C LEU A 38 -7.71 4.43 -6.37
N GLU A 39 -7.02 5.37 -7.02
CA GLU A 39 -7.48 6.03 -8.24
C GLU A 39 -6.65 5.52 -9.42
N ASN A 40 -7.35 5.08 -10.47
CA ASN A 40 -6.73 4.53 -11.67
C ASN A 40 -6.44 5.63 -12.69
N GLY A 41 -5.16 5.97 -12.87
CA GLY A 41 -4.70 6.82 -13.96
C GLY A 41 -4.38 6.02 -15.22
N ARG A 42 -3.74 6.67 -16.21
CA ARG A 42 -3.33 6.01 -17.47
C ARG A 42 -2.19 5.03 -17.23
N THR A 43 -1.07 5.51 -16.70
CA THR A 43 0.20 4.76 -16.50
C THR A 43 0.54 4.52 -15.02
N HIS A 44 -0.11 5.25 -14.12
CA HIS A 44 0.11 5.18 -12.67
C HIS A 44 -1.23 5.02 -11.93
N TYR A 45 -1.17 4.42 -10.74
CA TYR A 45 -2.21 4.51 -9.73
C TYR A 45 -1.84 5.62 -8.74
N LYS A 46 -2.84 6.34 -8.25
CA LYS A 46 -2.70 7.19 -7.07
C LYS A 46 -3.33 6.47 -5.89
N ILE A 47 -2.64 6.49 -4.75
CA ILE A 47 -3.13 5.91 -3.50
C ILE A 47 -3.26 7.03 -2.48
N TYR A 48 -4.44 7.12 -1.88
CA TYR A 48 -4.78 8.05 -0.80
C TYR A 48 -5.10 7.26 0.47
N TYR A 49 -5.08 7.93 1.62
CA TYR A 49 -5.43 7.32 2.90
C TYR A 49 -6.54 8.12 3.59
N GLY A 50 -7.62 7.43 3.99
CA GLY A 50 -8.78 8.07 4.61
C GLY A 50 -9.40 9.15 3.72
N GLU A 51 -9.77 10.27 4.34
CA GLU A 51 -10.37 11.44 3.68
C GLU A 51 -9.31 12.47 3.21
N ASP A 52 -8.02 12.25 3.51
CA ASP A 52 -6.96 13.11 3.01
C ASP A 52 -6.66 12.80 1.54
N HIS A 53 -7.33 13.54 0.67
CA HIS A 53 -7.10 13.51 -0.78
C HIS A 53 -5.99 14.48 -1.24
N ARG A 54 -5.32 15.19 -0.33
CA ARG A 54 -4.25 16.14 -0.68
C ARG A 54 -2.92 15.46 -0.88
N HIS A 55 -2.64 14.42 -0.09
CA HIS A 55 -1.39 13.66 -0.16
C HIS A 55 -1.66 12.30 -0.82
N ALA A 56 -0.97 12.04 -1.93
CA ALA A 56 -1.10 10.81 -2.68
C ALA A 56 0.26 10.17 -2.91
N VAL A 57 0.28 8.84 -2.88
CA VAL A 57 1.42 8.04 -3.33
C VAL A 57 1.14 7.55 -4.75
N ILE A 58 2.03 7.91 -5.66
CA ILE A 58 1.92 7.56 -7.08
C ILE A 58 2.75 6.31 -7.33
N ILE A 59 2.12 5.26 -7.84
CA ILE A 59 2.79 4.00 -8.18
C ILE A 59 2.58 3.65 -9.65
N SER A 60 3.62 3.18 -10.33
CA SER A 60 3.48 2.67 -11.70
C SER A 60 2.60 1.42 -11.72
N LYS A 61 1.80 1.26 -12.79
CA LYS A 61 0.96 0.06 -12.98
C LYS A 61 1.79 -1.22 -13.04
N THR A 62 2.95 -1.12 -13.67
CA THR A 62 3.93 -2.20 -13.80
C THR A 62 5.29 -1.64 -13.42
N SER A 63 6.00 -2.32 -12.53
CA SER A 63 7.39 -2.00 -12.19
C SER A 63 8.28 -3.20 -12.53
N SER A 64 9.42 -2.94 -13.16
CA SER A 64 10.48 -3.93 -13.39
C SER A 64 11.45 -4.04 -12.20
N ASP A 65 11.47 -3.03 -11.32
CA ASP A 65 12.34 -3.00 -10.14
C ASP A 65 11.84 -3.97 -9.05
N TYR A 66 12.70 -4.90 -8.66
CA TYR A 66 12.47 -5.85 -7.57
C TYR A 66 12.20 -5.16 -6.21
N ARG A 67 12.76 -3.96 -6.00
CA ARG A 67 12.57 -3.18 -4.76
C ARG A 67 11.33 -2.30 -4.78
N ALA A 68 10.59 -2.24 -5.89
CA ALA A 68 9.42 -1.38 -6.05
C ALA A 68 8.42 -1.55 -4.89
N GLY A 69 8.09 -2.80 -4.52
CA GLY A 69 7.17 -3.06 -3.42
C GLY A 69 7.61 -2.47 -2.08
N MET A 70 8.90 -2.58 -1.75
CA MET A 70 9.44 -2.06 -0.49
C MET A 70 9.50 -0.53 -0.48
N ASN A 71 9.79 0.08 -1.64
CA ASN A 71 9.77 1.52 -1.80
C ASN A 71 8.34 2.08 -1.68
N ILE A 72 7.37 1.40 -2.28
CA ILE A 72 5.94 1.76 -2.17
C ILE A 72 5.48 1.65 -0.72
N CYS A 73 5.80 0.57 0.00
CA CYS A 73 5.51 0.43 1.42
C CYS A 73 6.02 1.61 2.24
N ARG A 74 7.25 2.07 1.97
CA ARG A 74 7.83 3.21 2.67
C ARG A 74 7.07 4.50 2.40
N GLN A 75 6.59 4.71 1.16
CA GLN A 75 5.80 5.87 0.80
C GLN A 75 4.37 5.81 1.38
N LEU A 76 3.72 4.65 1.34
CA LEU A 76 2.38 4.51 1.94
C LEU A 76 2.39 4.76 3.44
N TYR A 77 3.47 4.41 4.12
CA TYR A 77 3.65 4.72 5.53
C TYR A 77 3.64 6.22 5.82
N THR A 78 4.12 7.07 4.90
CA THR A 78 4.10 8.52 5.12
C THR A 78 2.72 9.14 4.92
N LEU A 79 1.78 8.43 4.29
CA LEU A 79 0.39 8.89 4.16
C LEU A 79 -0.44 8.67 5.41
N VAL A 80 -0.04 7.72 6.26
CA VAL A 80 -0.80 7.41 7.47
C VAL A 80 -0.39 8.40 8.56
N PRO A 81 -1.29 9.32 8.98
CA PRO A 81 -0.98 10.24 10.06
C PRO A 81 -0.62 9.45 11.32
N ALA A 82 0.35 9.96 12.08
CA ALA A 82 1.04 9.33 13.20
C ALA A 82 0.20 8.24 13.90
N HIS A 83 0.72 7.01 13.85
CA HIS A 83 0.21 5.78 14.43
C HIS A 83 -0.92 5.93 15.47
N PRO A 84 -2.14 5.41 15.22
CA PRO A 84 -3.08 5.11 16.30
C PRO A 84 -2.52 4.00 17.20
#